data_AF-R6Y8P1-F1
#
_entry.id   AF-R6Y8P1-F1
#
_cell.length_a   1.000
_cell.length_b   1.000
_cell.length_c   1.000
_cell.angle_alpha   90.00
_cell.angle_beta   90.00
_cell.angle_gamma   90.00
#
_symmetry.space_group_name_H-M   'P 1'
#
loop_
_entity.id
_entity.type
_entity.pdbx_description
1 polymer ?
#
loop_
_entity_poly.entity_id
_entity_poly.type
_entity_poly.pdbx_seq_one_letter_code
_entity_poly.pdbx_strand_id
1 'polypeptide(L)' 'MVKEITVDENYQTVRLFDAMKKGDIYKVPYDKKRHNGIKLESSRRNRDLRMLGILKNKMDAKYRVSATEYPGFSAIFCLK' A
#
# COMPACT_ATOMS: atom_id res chain seq x y z
N MET A 1 8.72 4.15 9.15
CA MET A 1 8.03 4.17 10.46
C MET A 1 6.77 3.30 10.38
N VAL A 2 6.43 2.54 11.43
CA VAL A 2 5.20 1.73 11.44
C VAL A 2 4.04 2.58 11.96
N LYS A 3 2.94 2.66 11.22
CA LYS A 3 1.73 3.39 11.61
C LYS A 3 0.50 2.49 11.50
N GLU A 4 -0.39 2.59 12.48
CA GLU A 4 -1.70 1.96 12.43
C GLU A 4 -2.73 2.99 11.97
N ILE A 5 -3.62 2.56 11.07
CA ILE A 5 -4.62 3.42 10.46
C ILE A 5 -5.99 2.97 10.95
N THR A 6 -6.66 3.85 11.67
CA THR A 6 -8.06 3.70 12.03
C THR A 6 -8.91 3.87 10.77
N VAL A 7 -9.86 2.97 10.55
CA VAL A 7 -10.81 3.09 9.43
C VAL A 7 -12.07 3.75 9.97
N ASP A 8 -12.25 5.01 9.60
CA ASP A 8 -13.43 5.82 9.85
C ASP A 8 -14.14 6.18 8.53
N GLU A 9 -15.13 7.07 8.60
CA GLU A 9 -15.88 7.55 7.44
C GLU A 9 -15.02 8.36 6.45
N ASN A 10 -13.88 8.89 6.91
CA ASN A 10 -12.94 9.66 6.10
C ASN A 10 -11.86 8.79 5.45
N TYR A 11 -11.88 7.48 5.71
CA TYR A 11 -10.92 6.54 5.16
C TYR A 11 -10.98 6.51 3.63
N GLN A 12 -9.88 6.89 3.00
CA GLN A 12 -9.70 6.78 1.56
C GLN A 12 -8.39 6.08 1.24
N THR A 13 -8.49 4.92 0.59
CA THR A 13 -7.32 4.13 0.18
C THR A 13 -6.33 4.97 -0.61
N VAL A 14 -6.79 5.83 -1.54
CA VAL A 14 -5.89 6.66 -2.38
C VAL A 14 -5.06 7.63 -1.53
N ARG A 15 -5.72 8.40 -0.64
CA ARG A 15 -5.04 9.37 0.24
C ARG A 15 -4.01 8.71 1.14
N LEU A 16 -4.26 7.47 1.53
CA LEU A 16 -3.35 6.69 2.33
C LEU A 16 -2.00 6.51 1.63
N PHE A 17 -1.99 6.13 0.35
CA PHE A 17 -0.76 5.98 -0.43
C PHE A 17 -0.05 7.31 -0.69
N ASP A 18 -0.78 8.43 -0.81
CA ASP A 18 -0.20 9.77 -1.00
C ASP A 18 0.56 10.25 0.24
N ALA A 19 0.08 9.88 1.43
CA ALA A 19 0.70 10.24 2.70
C ALA A 19 1.91 9.37 3.09
N MET A 20 2.13 8.24 2.41
CA MET A 20 3.23 7.31 2.75
C MET A 20 4.59 7.85 2.29
N LYS A 21 5.58 7.79 3.18
CA LYS A 21 6.99 8.07 2.85
C LYS A 21 7.78 6.76 2.71
N LYS A 22 8.92 6.83 2.03
CA LYS A 22 9.83 5.68 1.89
C LYS A 22 10.22 5.14 3.28
N GLY A 23 10.12 3.83 3.46
CA GLY A 23 10.37 3.15 4.73
C GLY A 23 9.16 3.13 5.69
N ASP A 24 8.02 3.68 5.29
CA ASP A 24 6.79 3.57 6.07
C ASP A 24 6.06 2.25 5.84
N ILE A 25 5.46 1.77 6.92
CA ILE A 25 4.60 0.59 6.95
C ILE A 25 3.28 1.01 7.55
N TYR A 26 2.20 0.97 6.77
CA TYR A 26 0.87 1.31 7.24
C TYR A 26 0.07 0.03 7.45
N LYS A 27 -0.50 -0.13 8.63
CA LYS A 27 -1.36 -1.25 9.02
C LYS A 27 -2.80 -0.79 9.01
N VAL A 28 -3.60 -1.36 8.12
CA VAL A 28 -5.04 -1.11 8.04
C VAL A 28 -5.77 -2.36 8.53
N PRO A 29 -6.74 -2.27 9.46
CA PRO A 29 -7.54 -3.41 9.88
C PRO A 29 -8.02 -4.25 8.70
N TYR A 30 -7.80 -5.56 8.78
CA TYR A 30 -8.07 -6.46 7.66
C TYR A 30 -9.58 -6.58 7.42
N ASP A 31 -9.96 -6.30 6.19
CA ASP A 31 -11.24 -6.64 5.60
C ASP A 31 -10.97 -7.12 4.17
N LYS A 32 -11.64 -8.18 3.72
CA LYS A 32 -11.34 -8.79 2.41
C LYS A 32 -11.58 -7.81 1.26
N LYS A 33 -12.67 -7.03 1.30
CA LYS A 33 -13.02 -6.05 0.26
C LYS A 33 -12.02 -4.91 0.25
N ARG A 34 -11.67 -4.38 1.42
CA ARG A 34 -10.66 -3.32 1.59
C ARG A 34 -9.27 -3.76 1.16
N HIS A 35 -8.86 -4.97 1.55
CA HIS A 35 -7.57 -5.55 1.17
C HIS A 35 -7.42 -5.62 -0.35
N ASN A 36 -8.46 -6.10 -1.05
CA ASN A 36 -8.45 -6.14 -2.51
C ASN A 36 -8.34 -4.73 -3.13
N GLY A 37 -9.06 -3.75 -2.58
CA GLY A 37 -8.95 -2.35 -3.01
C GLY A 37 -7.54 -1.77 -2.82
N ILE A 38 -6.93 -2.03 -1.65
CA ILE A 38 -5.54 -1.63 -1.34
C ILE A 38 -4.56 -2.29 -2.32
N LYS A 39 -4.71 -3.59 -2.58
CA LYS A 39 -3.86 -4.35 -3.51
C LYS A 39 -3.95 -3.82 -4.94
N LEU A 40 -5.17 -3.52 -5.40
CA LEU A 40 -5.42 -2.93 -6.71
C LEU A 40 -4.75 -1.56 -6.84
N GLU A 41 -4.90 -0.70 -5.83
CA GLU A 41 -4.29 0.64 -5.82
C GLU A 41 -2.76 0.56 -5.84
N SER A 42 -2.15 -0.32 -5.03
CA SER A 42 -0.70 -0.54 -5.08
C SER A 42 -0.21 -0.99 -6.45
N SER A 43 -0.99 -1.86 -7.11
CA SER A 43 -0.67 -2.40 -8.44
C SER A 43 -0.76 -1.32 -9.51
N ARG A 44 -1.80 -0.48 -9.44
CA ARG A 44 -1.97 0.69 -10.33
C ARG A 44 -0.78 1.65 -10.22
N ARG A 45 -0.44 2.07 -9.01
CA ARG A 45 0.68 2.99 -8.77
C ARG A 45 2.02 2.42 -9.22
N ASN A 46 2.30 1.14 -8.95
CA ASN A 46 3.52 0.49 -9.43
C ASN A 46 3.54 0.40 -10.97
N ARG A 47 2.40 0.13 -11.62
CA ARG A 47 2.31 0.13 -13.08
C ARG A 47 2.62 1.51 -13.65
N ASP A 48 2.02 2.55 -13.11
CA ASP A 48 2.20 3.92 -13.60
C ASP A 48 3.65 4.39 -13.41
N LEU A 49 4.28 4.08 -12.27
CA LEU A 49 5.71 4.35 -12.04
C LEU A 49 6.64 3.57 -12.98
N ARG A 50 6.22 2.39 -13.43
CA ARG A 50 6.95 1.61 -14.44
C ARG A 50 6.83 2.25 -15.82
N MET A 51 5.65 2.74 -16.19
CA MET A 51 5.45 3.50 -17.43
C MET A 51 6.27 4.79 -17.46
N LEU A 52 6.44 5.45 -16.30
CA LEU A 52 7.30 6.63 -16.15
C LEU A 52 8.81 6.31 -16.12
N GLY A 53 9.21 5.04 -16.19
CA GLY A 53 10.62 4.62 -16.16
C GLY A 53 11.30 4.71 -14.77
N ILE A 54 10.54 5.03 -13.72
CA ILE A 54 11.04 5.11 -12.34
C ILE A 54 11.30 3.69 -11.80
N LEU A 55 10.39 2.75 -12.07
CA LEU A 55 10.61 1.32 -11.79
C LEU A 55 11.14 0.64 -13.04
N LYS A 56 12.42 0.23 -13.01
CA LYS A 56 13.09 -0.36 -14.18
C LYS A 56 12.81 -1.85 -14.35
N ASN A 57 12.68 -2.58 -13.24
CA ASN A 57 12.54 -4.03 -13.26
C ASN A 57 11.07 -4.49 -13.10
N LYS A 58 10.78 -5.70 -13.60
CA LYS A 58 9.46 -6.32 -13.42
C LYS A 58 9.15 -6.64 -11.94
N MET A 59 10.17 -7.05 -11.19
CA MET A 59 10.06 -7.37 -9.75
C MET A 59 10.16 -6.13 -8.85
N ASP A 60 10.50 -4.97 -9.42
CA ASP A 60 10.57 -3.72 -8.66
C ASP A 60 9.17 -3.22 -8.30
N ALA A 61 9.01 -2.79 -7.05
CA ALA A 61 7.79 -2.21 -6.53
C ALA A 61 8.11 -1.02 -5.63
N LYS A 62 7.33 0.05 -5.73
CA LYS A 62 7.32 1.14 -4.74
C LYS A 62 6.46 0.76 -3.55
N TYR A 63 5.29 0.17 -3.82
CA TYR A 63 4.36 -0.25 -2.78
C TYR A 63 4.17 -1.76 -2.80
N ARG A 64 4.26 -2.40 -1.63
CA ARG A 64 3.96 -3.83 -1.45
C ARG A 64 2.84 -3.97 -0.42
N VAL A 65 1.94 -4.92 -0.64
CA VAL A 65 0.81 -5.18 0.25
C VAL A 65 0.88 -6.62 0.74
N SER A 66 0.70 -6.83 2.04
CA SER A 66 0.71 -8.14 2.68
C SER A 66 -0.43 -8.26 3.69
N ALA A 67 -1.07 -9.42 3.76
CA ALA A 67 -2.03 -9.76 4.81
C ALA A 67 -1.45 -10.75 5.84
N THR A 68 -0.26 -11.30 5.58
CA THR A 68 0.34 -12.35 6.41
C THR A 68 1.40 -11.80 7.36
N GLU A 69 2.05 -10.69 6.99
CA GLU A 69 3.17 -10.13 7.75
C GLU A 69 2.73 -9.49 9.07
N TYR A 70 1.49 -8.98 9.11
CA TYR A 70 0.83 -8.48 10.31
C TYR A 70 -0.57 -9.09 10.40
N PRO A 71 -0.73 -10.24 11.09
CA PRO A 71 -2.02 -10.91 11.21
C PRO A 71 -3.12 -9.98 11.73
N GLY A 72 -4.30 -10.03 11.12
CA GLY A 72 -5.41 -9.11 11.44
C GLY A 72 -5.35 -7.75 10.72
N PHE A 73 -4.29 -7.48 9.95
CA PHE A 73 -4.12 -6.24 9.19
C PHE A 73 -3.78 -6.49 7.72
N SER A 74 -4.17 -5.54 6.87
CA SER A 74 -3.55 -5.30 5.57
C SER A 74 -2.39 -4.34 5.76
N ALA A 75 -1.17 -4.86 5.68
CA ALA A 75 0.05 -4.08 5.76
C ALA A 75 0.46 -3.57 4.38
N ILE A 76 0.78 -2.28 4.30
CA ILE A 76 1.25 -1.61 3.09
C ILE A 76 2.65 -1.10 3.39
N PHE A 77 3.62 -1.51 2.58
CA PHE A 77 5.02 -1.15 2.69
C PHE A 77 5.38 -0.19 1.57
N CYS A 78 5.97 0.96 1.91
CA CYS A 78 6.53 1.89 0.95
C CYS A 78 8.05 1.69 0.86
N LEU A 79 8.51 1.06 -0.22
CA LEU A 79 9.90 0.60 -0.39
C LEU A 79 10.79 1.64 -1.06
N LYS A 80 10.24 2.53 -1.87
CA LYS A 80 10.98 3.53 -2.67
C LYS A 80 10.40 4.92 -2.54
#